data_AF-A0A7Z2GKN2-F1
#
_entry.id   AF-A0A7Z2GKN2-F1
#
_cell.length_a   1.000
_cell.length_b   1.000
_cell.length_c   1.000
_cell.angle_alpha   90.00
_cell.angle_beta   90.00
_cell.angle_gamma   90.00
#
_symmetry.space_group_name_H-M   'P 1'
#
loop_
_entity.id
_entity.type
_entity.pdbx_description
1 polymer ?
#
loop_
_entity_poly.entity_id
_entity_poly.type
_entity_poly.pdbx_seq_one_letter_code
_entity_poly.pdbx_strand_id
1 'polypeptide(L)'
;MHSRFDRFKATPLATQLEALIEAPGRYAEYAVLSRVGVAAIAAVAEEIALRFPEIEQDTTARQYCGALVADVMRRHGHEVAQARGRVSGALFSYGAVFSARPVALSFDEVIDALGAMPARFAALVERVPKKSWARRPQGTGFSLLEHACHLRDLDAVFAERFNAVRRATLPALASVDGTAIAEARGYLRQDLAEASQGFAEGRRKMCASLRKLAPEQLARCGVRDGVRRMTLEELVRELLDHDRTHALELEELESELK
;
A
#
# COMPACT_ATOMS: atom_id res chain seq x y z
N MET A 1 -2.45 0.55 -9.40
CA MET A 1 -2.79 -0.82 -8.94
C MET A 1 -4.18 -0.79 -8.28
N HIS A 2 -5.26 -0.92 -9.05
CA HIS A 2 -6.56 -0.39 -8.59
C HIS A 2 -7.29 -1.22 -7.53
N SER A 3 -7.06 -0.85 -6.25
CA SER A 3 -8.00 -0.92 -5.13
C SER A 3 -8.97 0.29 -5.17
N ARG A 4 -9.88 0.43 -4.19
CA ARG A 4 -10.83 1.55 -4.09
C ARG A 4 -10.18 2.94 -4.21
N PHE A 5 -8.92 3.10 -3.78
CA PHE A 5 -8.19 4.37 -3.81
C PHE A 5 -7.87 4.87 -5.20
N ASP A 6 -7.75 3.94 -6.12
CA ASP A 6 -7.16 4.21 -7.41
C ASP A 6 -8.28 4.71 -8.36
N ARG A 7 -9.52 4.23 -8.16
CA ARG A 7 -10.74 4.89 -8.68
C ARG A 7 -10.93 6.27 -8.07
N PHE A 8 -10.71 6.41 -6.77
CA PHE A 8 -10.83 7.70 -6.09
C PHE A 8 -9.79 8.71 -6.61
N LYS A 9 -8.57 8.26 -6.89
CA LYS A 9 -7.47 9.06 -7.43
C LYS A 9 -7.80 9.74 -8.77
N ALA A 10 -8.70 9.17 -9.57
CA ALA A 10 -9.16 9.78 -10.82
C ALA A 10 -10.16 10.93 -10.63
N THR A 11 -10.61 11.21 -9.40
CA THR A 11 -11.60 12.25 -9.11
C THR A 11 -10.97 13.63 -8.93
N PRO A 12 -11.68 14.74 -9.23
CA PRO A 12 -11.20 16.08 -8.94
C PRO A 12 -10.90 16.32 -7.45
N LEU A 13 -11.66 15.67 -6.56
CA LEU A 13 -11.47 15.76 -5.11
C LEU A 13 -10.11 15.17 -4.71
N ALA A 14 -9.73 14.01 -5.25
CA ALA A 14 -8.42 13.42 -4.97
C ALA A 14 -7.27 14.35 -5.37
N THR A 15 -7.33 14.96 -6.56
CA THR A 15 -6.32 15.93 -7.00
C THR A 15 -6.19 17.11 -6.04
N GLN A 16 -7.30 17.61 -5.49
CA GLN A 16 -7.29 18.72 -4.54
C GLN A 16 -6.70 18.31 -3.18
N LEU A 17 -6.98 17.08 -2.73
CA LEU A 17 -6.41 16.52 -1.51
C LEU A 17 -4.91 16.27 -1.64
N GLU A 18 -4.47 15.71 -2.77
CA GLU A 18 -3.05 15.55 -3.08
C GLU A 18 -2.32 16.90 -3.03
N ALA A 19 -2.87 17.92 -3.67
CA ALA A 19 -2.28 19.26 -3.67
C ALA A 19 -2.17 19.85 -2.25
N LEU A 20 -3.12 19.57 -1.35
CA LEU A 20 -3.09 20.04 0.04
C LEU A 20 -2.06 19.26 0.88
N ILE A 21 -2.09 17.93 0.81
CA ILE A 21 -1.33 17.01 1.65
C ILE A 21 0.14 16.94 1.24
N GLU A 22 0.41 17.01 -0.07
CA GLU A 22 1.77 16.98 -0.61
C GLU A 22 2.38 18.37 -0.79
N ALA A 23 1.72 19.43 -0.33
CA ALA A 23 2.21 20.79 -0.46
C ALA A 23 3.64 20.94 0.10
N PRO A 24 4.51 21.73 -0.56
CA PRO A 24 5.85 22.00 -0.05
C PRO A 24 5.81 22.52 1.40
N GLY A 25 6.55 21.87 2.29
CA GLY A 25 6.61 22.22 3.72
C GLY A 25 5.78 21.31 4.64
N ARG A 26 4.78 20.58 4.12
CA ARG A 26 3.93 19.69 4.93
C ARG A 26 4.67 18.63 5.71
N TYR A 27 5.75 18.09 5.13
CA TYR A 27 6.60 17.11 5.81
C TYR A 27 7.06 17.57 7.20
N ALA A 28 7.41 18.85 7.37
CA ALA A 28 7.90 19.34 8.66
C ALA A 28 6.85 19.21 9.76
N GLU A 29 5.57 19.48 9.45
CA GLU A 29 4.45 19.34 10.37
C GLU A 29 4.23 17.86 10.74
N TYR A 30 4.21 16.97 9.75
CA TYR A 30 4.07 15.53 9.96
C TYR A 30 5.20 14.95 10.81
N ALA A 31 6.43 15.39 10.57
CA ALA A 31 7.61 14.97 11.32
C ALA A 31 7.63 15.52 12.76
N VAL A 32 7.09 16.72 13.02
CA VAL A 32 6.92 17.24 14.39
C VAL A 32 5.94 16.37 15.17
N LEU A 33 4.78 16.07 14.61
CA LEU A 33 3.78 15.24 15.29
C LEU A 33 4.32 13.84 15.60
N SER A 34 5.02 13.24 14.64
CA SER A 34 5.63 11.92 14.82
C SER A 34 6.70 11.91 15.92
N ARG A 35 7.46 13.01 16.09
CA ARG A 35 8.43 13.15 17.19
C ARG A 35 7.80 13.14 18.57
N VAL A 36 6.55 13.60 18.69
CA VAL A 36 5.81 13.64 19.96
C VAL A 36 4.77 12.51 20.08
N GLY A 37 4.86 11.49 19.22
CA GLY A 37 3.99 10.31 19.28
C GLY A 37 2.55 10.54 18.82
N VAL A 38 2.31 11.60 18.04
CA VAL A 38 0.99 11.94 17.49
C VAL A 38 0.90 11.50 16.03
N ALA A 39 -0.28 11.06 15.61
CA ALA A 39 -0.51 10.63 14.24
C ALA A 39 -0.33 11.78 13.25
N ALA A 40 0.42 11.54 12.17
CA ALA A 40 0.83 12.58 11.22
C ALA A 40 -0.36 13.27 10.53
N ILE A 41 -1.44 12.53 10.27
CA ILE A 41 -2.67 13.06 9.65
C ILE A 41 -3.31 14.19 10.46
N ALA A 42 -3.04 14.28 11.77
CA ALA A 42 -3.60 15.34 12.61
C ALA A 42 -3.14 16.73 12.19
N ALA A 43 -2.00 16.88 11.50
CA ALA A 43 -1.52 18.18 11.02
C ALA A 43 -2.44 18.82 9.98
N VAL A 44 -3.17 18.01 9.21
CA VAL A 44 -4.07 18.48 8.15
C VAL A 44 -5.54 18.19 8.43
N ALA A 45 -5.85 17.58 9.58
CA ALA A 45 -7.21 17.12 9.90
C ALA A 45 -8.23 18.26 9.92
N GLU A 46 -7.92 19.37 10.58
CA GLU A 46 -8.80 20.54 10.68
C GLU A 46 -8.96 21.24 9.33
N GLU A 47 -7.87 21.43 8.59
CA GLU A 47 -7.91 22.09 7.29
C GLU A 47 -8.73 21.27 6.27
N ILE A 48 -8.57 19.94 6.27
CA ILE A 48 -9.37 19.06 5.42
C ILE A 48 -10.85 19.15 5.82
N ALA A 49 -11.18 19.11 7.11
CA ALA A 49 -12.56 19.20 7.58
C ALA A 49 -13.23 20.54 7.18
N LEU A 50 -12.47 21.63 7.19
CA LEU A 50 -12.97 22.96 6.81
C LEU A 50 -13.16 23.10 5.29
N ARG A 51 -12.20 22.61 4.49
CA ARG A 51 -12.17 22.83 3.04
C ARG A 51 -12.95 21.79 2.24
N PHE A 52 -13.11 20.59 2.80
CA PHE A 52 -13.72 19.44 2.13
C PHE A 52 -14.70 18.72 3.08
N PRO A 53 -15.78 19.41 3.52
CA PRO A 53 -16.75 18.83 4.46
C PRO A 53 -17.41 17.55 3.95
N GLU A 54 -17.49 17.35 2.62
CA GLU A 54 -18.01 16.13 1.99
C GLU A 54 -17.24 14.86 2.39
N ILE A 55 -15.98 14.99 2.83
CA ILE A 55 -15.13 13.86 3.24
C ILE A 55 -15.62 13.20 4.53
N GLU A 56 -16.39 13.90 5.37
CA GLU A 56 -16.92 13.33 6.61
C GLU A 56 -17.72 12.05 6.37
N GLN A 57 -18.49 12.01 5.28
CA GLN A 57 -19.34 10.87 4.92
C GLN A 57 -18.66 9.90 3.94
N ASP A 58 -17.48 10.25 3.41
CA ASP A 58 -16.73 9.42 2.47
C ASP A 58 -15.54 8.73 3.16
N THR A 59 -15.76 7.47 3.53
CA THR A 59 -14.73 6.62 4.13
C THR A 59 -13.53 6.41 3.21
N THR A 60 -13.75 6.30 1.89
CA THR A 60 -12.65 6.11 0.92
C THR A 60 -11.79 7.36 0.87
N ALA A 61 -12.39 8.55 0.81
CA ALA A 61 -11.68 9.81 0.82
C ALA A 61 -10.83 10.01 2.10
N ARG A 62 -11.40 9.71 3.28
CA ARG A 62 -10.66 9.79 4.55
C ARG A 62 -9.45 8.88 4.57
N GLN A 63 -9.62 7.63 4.16
CA GLN A 63 -8.51 6.67 4.12
C GLN A 63 -7.47 7.06 3.07
N TYR A 64 -7.90 7.63 1.95
CA TYR A 64 -6.99 8.18 0.94
C TYR A 64 -6.10 9.28 1.52
N CYS A 65 -6.64 10.19 2.33
CA CYS A 65 -5.86 11.22 3.01
C CYS A 65 -4.78 10.60 3.92
N GLY A 66 -5.15 9.58 4.70
CA GLY A 66 -4.20 8.85 5.54
C GLY A 66 -3.10 8.16 4.72
N ALA A 67 -3.45 7.59 3.57
CA ALA A 67 -2.49 6.96 2.65
C ALA A 67 -1.52 7.97 2.04
N LEU A 68 -1.99 9.16 1.63
CA LEU A 68 -1.13 10.23 1.11
C LEU A 68 -0.13 10.73 2.16
N VAL A 69 -0.58 10.96 3.39
CA VAL A 69 0.33 11.35 4.48
C VAL A 69 1.37 10.24 4.74
N ALA A 70 0.94 8.98 4.69
CA ALA A 70 1.86 7.85 4.84
C ALA A 70 2.90 7.78 3.72
N ASP A 71 2.51 8.05 2.46
CA ASP A 71 3.43 8.12 1.33
C ASP A 71 4.48 9.23 1.53
N VAL A 72 4.04 10.44 1.91
CA VAL A 72 4.95 11.56 2.23
C VAL A 72 5.94 11.13 3.32
N MET A 73 5.47 10.53 4.40
CA MET A 73 6.36 10.11 5.50
C MET A 73 7.37 9.05 5.07
N ARG A 74 6.97 8.08 4.25
CA ARG A 74 7.86 7.01 3.75
C ARG A 74 8.88 7.53 2.74
N ARG A 75 8.51 8.47 1.87
CA ARG A 75 9.47 9.15 0.97
C ARG A 75 10.57 9.89 1.75
N HIS A 76 10.27 10.31 2.97
CA HIS A 76 11.23 10.92 3.89
C HIS A 76 11.90 9.90 4.85
N GLY A 77 11.74 8.60 4.61
CA GLY A 77 12.43 7.53 5.32
C GLY A 77 11.84 7.19 6.69
N HIS A 78 10.59 7.57 6.96
CA HIS A 78 9.93 7.21 8.21
C HIS A 78 9.21 5.86 8.12
N GLU A 79 9.18 5.15 9.25
CA GLU A 79 8.48 3.88 9.42
C GLU A 79 7.29 4.03 10.36
N VAL A 80 6.26 3.20 10.21
CA VAL A 80 5.09 3.23 11.10
C VAL A 80 5.50 2.67 12.46
N ALA A 81 5.51 3.51 13.48
CA ALA A 81 5.79 3.13 14.87
C ALA A 81 4.53 2.60 15.56
N GLN A 82 3.36 3.18 15.24
CA GLN A 82 2.06 2.74 15.73
C GLN A 82 1.02 2.95 14.64
N ALA A 83 0.36 1.86 14.23
CA ALA A 83 -0.63 1.91 13.16
C ALA A 83 -1.88 2.74 13.53
N ARG A 84 -2.24 2.78 14.83
CA ARG A 84 -3.46 3.45 15.34
C ARG A 84 -3.14 4.40 16.49
N GLY A 85 -2.64 5.59 16.16
CA GLY A 85 -2.56 6.73 17.08
C GLY A 85 -3.89 7.49 17.11
N ARG A 86 -4.33 7.93 18.29
CA ARG A 86 -5.57 8.70 18.43
C ARG A 86 -5.37 10.09 17.85
N VAL A 87 -6.35 10.57 17.09
CA VAL A 87 -6.40 11.93 16.54
C VAL A 87 -7.51 12.69 17.25
N SER A 88 -7.24 13.93 17.64
CA SER A 88 -8.25 14.85 18.15
C SER A 88 -8.98 15.52 16.99
N GLY A 89 -10.29 15.33 16.88
CA GLY A 89 -11.12 15.94 15.83
C GLY A 89 -12.30 15.06 15.42
N ALA A 90 -13.22 15.62 14.63
CA ALA A 90 -14.39 14.90 14.12
C ALA A 90 -14.07 14.02 12.90
N LEU A 91 -13.17 14.48 12.02
CA LEU A 91 -12.95 13.86 10.72
C LEU A 91 -12.18 12.52 10.80
N PHE A 92 -11.10 12.50 11.58
CA PHE A 92 -10.25 11.33 11.79
C PHE A 92 -10.21 10.97 13.27
N SER A 93 -10.62 9.75 13.61
CA SER A 93 -10.50 9.24 14.99
C SER A 93 -9.12 8.63 15.28
N TYR A 94 -8.49 8.07 14.25
CA TYR A 94 -7.18 7.43 14.31
C TYR A 94 -6.35 7.74 13.06
N GLY A 95 -5.03 7.64 13.20
CA GLY A 95 -4.09 7.67 12.08
C GLY A 95 -2.76 7.01 12.44
N ALA A 96 -1.89 6.83 11.45
CA ALA A 96 -0.57 6.26 11.68
C ALA A 96 0.36 7.27 12.40
N VAL A 97 1.02 6.80 13.46
CA VAL A 97 2.16 7.47 14.09
C VAL A 97 3.43 6.90 13.49
N PHE A 98 4.31 7.78 13.02
CA PHE A 98 5.57 7.37 12.42
C PHE A 98 6.73 7.49 13.41
N SER A 99 7.85 6.89 13.05
CA SER A 99 9.10 7.00 13.79
C SER A 99 9.48 8.46 14.04
N ALA A 100 10.01 8.76 15.23
CA ALA A 100 10.40 10.12 15.60
C ALA A 100 11.51 10.71 14.70
N ARG A 101 12.28 9.85 14.03
CA ARG A 101 13.31 10.21 13.05
C ARG A 101 13.20 9.26 11.85
N PRO A 102 13.73 9.64 10.68
CA PRO A 102 13.89 8.70 9.57
C PRO A 102 14.71 7.48 10.01
N VAL A 103 14.17 6.29 9.76
CA VAL A 103 14.75 4.98 10.07
C VAL A 103 14.53 4.06 8.87
N ALA A 104 14.95 4.54 7.69
CA ALA A 104 14.74 3.82 6.45
C ALA A 104 15.26 2.38 6.57
N LEU A 105 14.39 1.41 6.33
CA LEU A 105 14.75 0.00 6.36
C LEU A 105 15.91 -0.26 5.39
N SER A 106 16.89 -1.04 5.83
CA SER A 106 17.88 -1.64 4.95
C SER A 106 17.19 -2.50 3.88
N PHE A 107 17.88 -2.77 2.78
CA PHE A 107 17.29 -3.57 1.69
C PHE A 107 16.92 -4.98 2.15
N ASP A 108 17.70 -5.59 3.05
CA ASP A 108 17.38 -6.90 3.63
C ASP A 108 16.13 -6.85 4.52
N GLU A 109 15.96 -5.81 5.35
CA GLU A 109 14.74 -5.63 6.15
C GLU A 109 13.49 -5.40 5.28
N VAL A 110 13.63 -4.73 4.13
CA VAL A 110 12.54 -4.62 3.14
C VAL A 110 12.16 -6.00 2.60
N ILE A 111 13.14 -6.85 2.27
CA ILE A 111 12.89 -8.20 1.77
C ILE A 111 12.24 -9.07 2.86
N ASP A 112 12.66 -8.93 4.11
CA ASP A 112 12.10 -9.66 5.24
C ASP A 112 10.64 -9.25 5.50
N ALA A 113 10.35 -7.95 5.44
CA ALA A 113 8.98 -7.45 5.55
C ALA A 113 8.08 -7.97 4.43
N LEU A 114 8.56 -7.96 3.18
CA LEU A 114 7.88 -8.60 2.04
C LEU A 114 7.68 -10.11 2.29
N GLY A 115 8.68 -10.79 2.84
CA GLY A 115 8.60 -12.22 3.16
C GLY A 115 7.57 -12.57 4.22
N ALA A 116 7.20 -11.64 5.11
CA ALA A 116 6.25 -11.86 6.19
C ALA A 116 4.77 -11.78 5.75
N MET A 117 4.47 -11.06 4.66
CA MET A 117 3.10 -10.79 4.23
C MET A 117 2.26 -12.07 3.94
N PRO A 118 2.78 -13.13 3.28
CA PRO A 118 2.02 -14.36 3.08
C PRO A 118 1.61 -15.06 4.37
N ALA A 119 2.49 -15.10 5.38
CA ALA A 119 2.18 -15.70 6.67
C ALA A 119 1.11 -14.89 7.43
N ARG A 120 1.21 -13.55 7.36
CA ARG A 120 0.20 -12.64 7.90
C ARG A 120 -1.17 -12.84 7.23
N PHE A 121 -1.19 -12.99 5.91
CA PHE A 121 -2.40 -13.28 5.16
C PHE A 121 -3.01 -14.64 5.56
N ALA A 122 -2.20 -15.70 5.63
CA ALA A 122 -2.65 -17.03 6.04
C ALA A 122 -3.27 -17.02 7.45
N ALA A 123 -2.63 -16.34 8.40
CA ALA A 123 -3.17 -16.20 9.76
C ALA A 123 -4.54 -15.48 9.79
N LEU A 124 -4.81 -14.56 8.87
CA LEU A 124 -6.12 -13.94 8.73
C LEU A 124 -7.15 -14.90 8.13
N VAL A 125 -6.77 -15.69 7.12
CA VAL A 125 -7.64 -16.72 6.51
C VAL A 125 -8.14 -17.70 7.56
N GLU A 126 -7.29 -18.11 8.50
CA GLU A 126 -7.66 -19.00 9.61
C GLU A 126 -8.69 -18.38 10.57
N ARG A 127 -8.67 -17.05 10.76
CA ARG A 127 -9.59 -16.33 11.64
C ARG A 127 -10.94 -16.01 10.99
N VAL A 128 -11.02 -15.99 9.65
CA VAL A 128 -12.24 -15.63 8.92
C VAL A 128 -13.01 -16.89 8.52
N PRO A 129 -14.30 -17.03 8.87
CA PRO A 129 -15.11 -18.18 8.46
C PRO A 129 -15.16 -18.36 6.95
N LYS A 130 -15.03 -19.60 6.46
CA LYS A 130 -15.01 -19.93 5.01
C LYS A 130 -16.18 -19.32 4.22
N LYS A 131 -17.38 -19.28 4.81
CA LYS A 131 -18.58 -18.67 4.19
C LYS A 131 -18.45 -17.17 3.91
N SER A 132 -17.49 -16.50 4.54
CA SER A 132 -17.24 -15.07 4.42
C SER A 132 -16.09 -14.73 3.47
N TRP A 133 -15.33 -15.71 2.96
CA TRP A 133 -14.13 -15.46 2.15
C TRP A 133 -14.39 -14.66 0.86
N ALA A 134 -15.56 -14.84 0.26
CA ALA A 134 -15.99 -14.10 -0.94
C ALA A 134 -16.91 -12.91 -0.64
N ARG A 135 -17.24 -12.64 0.64
CA ARG A 135 -18.04 -11.47 0.99
C ARG A 135 -17.19 -10.21 0.90
N ARG A 136 -17.78 -9.17 0.31
CA ARG A 136 -17.24 -7.81 0.26
C ARG A 136 -18.21 -6.87 1.00
N PRO A 137 -18.00 -6.62 2.32
CA PRO A 137 -18.79 -5.64 3.06
C PRO A 137 -18.75 -4.25 2.41
N GLN A 138 -19.80 -3.45 2.62
CA GLN A 138 -19.85 -2.08 2.09
C GLN A 138 -18.67 -1.26 2.63
N GLY A 139 -18.02 -0.48 1.77
CA GLY A 139 -16.84 0.32 2.12
C GLY A 139 -15.50 -0.42 2.02
N THR A 140 -15.50 -1.75 1.84
CA THR A 140 -14.27 -2.53 1.58
C THR A 140 -13.95 -2.60 0.09
N GLY A 141 -12.65 -2.68 -0.26
CA GLY A 141 -12.18 -2.73 -1.64
C GLY A 141 -12.39 -4.11 -2.28
N PHE A 142 -11.80 -5.14 -1.67
CA PHE A 142 -11.82 -6.53 -2.12
C PHE A 142 -12.32 -7.45 -1.01
N SER A 143 -12.91 -8.58 -1.40
CA SER A 143 -13.10 -9.70 -0.48
C SER A 143 -11.75 -10.37 -0.15
N LEU A 144 -11.73 -11.26 0.84
CA LEU A 144 -10.51 -11.95 1.26
C LEU A 144 -9.93 -12.78 0.11
N LEU A 145 -10.80 -13.46 -0.65
CA LEU A 145 -10.43 -14.22 -1.86
C LEU A 145 -9.78 -13.31 -2.91
N GLU A 146 -10.35 -12.13 -3.15
CA GLU A 146 -9.83 -11.20 -4.13
C GLU A 146 -8.48 -10.60 -3.71
N HIS A 147 -8.26 -10.34 -2.42
CA HIS A 147 -6.95 -9.97 -1.92
C HIS A 147 -5.90 -11.06 -2.16
N ALA A 148 -6.22 -12.33 -1.94
CA ALA A 148 -5.29 -13.44 -2.23
C ALA A 148 -4.88 -13.46 -3.70
N CYS A 149 -5.87 -13.42 -4.60
CA CYS A 149 -5.64 -13.40 -6.06
C CYS A 149 -4.85 -12.17 -6.49
N HIS A 150 -5.19 -11.00 -5.95
CA HIS A 150 -4.53 -9.75 -6.28
C HIS A 150 -3.07 -9.73 -5.86
N LEU A 151 -2.76 -10.10 -4.61
CA LEU A 151 -1.38 -10.16 -4.12
C LEU A 151 -0.54 -11.15 -4.93
N ARG A 152 -1.09 -12.35 -5.24
CA ARG A 152 -0.44 -13.33 -6.11
C ARG A 152 -0.11 -12.76 -7.49
N ASP A 153 -1.09 -12.14 -8.12
CA ASP A 153 -0.94 -11.66 -9.51
C ASP A 153 -0.04 -10.43 -9.57
N LEU A 154 -0.05 -9.57 -8.54
CA LEU A 154 0.84 -8.41 -8.49
C LEU A 154 2.28 -8.77 -8.20
N ASP A 155 2.54 -9.80 -7.40
CA ASP A 155 3.89 -10.36 -7.25
C ASP A 155 4.47 -10.79 -8.60
N ALA A 156 3.66 -11.40 -9.47
CA ALA A 156 4.09 -11.78 -10.81
C ALA A 156 4.43 -10.54 -11.67
N VAL A 157 3.59 -9.51 -11.64
CA VAL A 157 3.83 -8.23 -12.35
C VAL A 157 5.11 -7.56 -11.85
N PHE A 158 5.36 -7.53 -10.55
CA PHE A 158 6.60 -6.95 -10.00
C PHE A 158 7.83 -7.78 -10.35
N ALA A 159 7.72 -9.11 -10.30
CA ALA A 159 8.81 -9.98 -10.73
C ALA A 159 9.19 -9.74 -12.20
N GLU A 160 8.22 -9.52 -13.09
CA GLU A 160 8.46 -9.14 -14.49
C GLU A 160 9.18 -7.79 -14.60
N ARG A 161 8.75 -6.79 -13.83
CA ARG A 161 9.40 -5.45 -13.78
C ARG A 161 10.85 -5.54 -13.31
N PHE A 162 11.11 -6.25 -12.21
CA PHE A 162 12.47 -6.45 -11.70
C PHE A 162 13.35 -7.13 -12.74
N ASN A 163 12.80 -8.15 -13.40
CA ASN A 163 13.49 -8.87 -14.46
C ASN A 163 13.76 -8.00 -15.69
N ALA A 164 12.84 -7.12 -16.08
CA ALA A 164 13.05 -6.16 -17.17
C ALA A 164 14.20 -5.21 -16.84
N VAL A 165 14.18 -4.58 -15.66
CA VAL A 165 15.23 -3.63 -15.20
C VAL A 165 16.60 -4.31 -15.12
N ARG A 166 16.65 -5.58 -14.74
CA ARG A 166 17.89 -6.38 -14.71
C ARG A 166 18.45 -6.67 -16.10
N ARG A 167 17.60 -6.89 -17.11
CA ARG A 167 18.02 -7.36 -18.44
C ARG A 167 18.22 -6.23 -19.46
N ALA A 168 17.43 -5.17 -19.36
CA ALA A 168 17.44 -4.08 -20.31
C ALA A 168 17.93 -2.77 -19.67
N THR A 169 18.38 -1.85 -20.51
CA THR A 169 18.73 -0.48 -20.10
C THR A 169 17.47 0.38 -20.17
N LEU A 170 17.06 0.98 -19.05
CA LEU A 170 15.90 1.88 -18.97
C LEU A 170 14.62 1.33 -19.64
N PRO A 171 14.18 0.09 -19.32
CA PRO A 171 12.94 -0.44 -19.89
C PRO A 171 11.74 0.40 -19.47
N ALA A 172 10.74 0.48 -20.35
CA ALA A 172 9.43 1.02 -20.00
C ALA A 172 8.73 0.06 -19.03
N LEU A 173 8.18 0.60 -17.94
CA LEU A 173 7.46 -0.14 -16.91
C LEU A 173 6.03 0.36 -16.84
N ALA A 174 5.11 -0.39 -17.45
CA ALA A 174 3.69 -0.03 -17.45
C ALA A 174 3.04 -0.22 -16.07
N SER A 175 2.17 0.71 -15.71
CA SER A 175 1.19 0.54 -14.65
C SER A 175 0.14 -0.50 -15.03
N VAL A 176 -0.46 -1.10 -14.00
CA VAL A 176 -1.52 -2.11 -14.17
C VAL A 176 -2.76 -1.71 -13.38
N ASP A 177 -3.92 -2.04 -13.95
CA ASP A 177 -5.21 -1.90 -13.31
C ASP A 177 -5.58 -3.23 -12.63
N GLY A 178 -5.48 -3.25 -11.30
CA GLY A 178 -5.79 -4.43 -10.48
C GLY A 178 -7.27 -4.79 -10.48
N THR A 179 -8.18 -3.81 -10.61
CA THR A 179 -9.63 -4.06 -10.72
C THR A 179 -9.93 -4.71 -12.05
N ALA A 180 -9.37 -4.18 -13.15
CA ALA A 180 -9.54 -4.78 -14.47
C ALA A 180 -8.97 -6.21 -14.55
N ILE A 181 -7.81 -6.46 -13.91
CA ILE A 181 -7.27 -7.82 -13.79
C ILE A 181 -8.22 -8.72 -12.98
N ALA A 182 -8.74 -8.24 -11.86
CA ALA A 182 -9.66 -9.00 -11.01
C ALA A 182 -10.93 -9.41 -11.76
N GLU A 183 -11.50 -8.49 -12.54
CA GLU A 183 -12.68 -8.73 -13.38
C GLU A 183 -12.35 -9.70 -14.52
N ALA A 184 -11.29 -9.43 -15.28
CA ALA A 184 -10.88 -10.24 -16.42
C ALA A 184 -10.53 -11.69 -16.02
N ARG A 185 -9.89 -11.87 -14.86
CA ARG A 185 -9.51 -13.19 -14.32
C ARG A 185 -10.56 -13.81 -13.40
N GLY A 186 -11.69 -13.12 -13.19
CA GLY A 186 -12.80 -13.61 -12.39
C GLY A 186 -12.41 -14.03 -10.98
N TYR A 187 -11.71 -13.18 -10.23
CA TYR A 187 -11.15 -13.54 -8.91
C TYR A 187 -12.15 -14.19 -7.95
N LEU A 188 -13.40 -13.71 -7.91
CA LEU A 188 -14.46 -14.27 -7.06
C LEU A 188 -14.87 -15.72 -7.40
N ARG A 189 -14.42 -16.24 -8.54
CA ARG A 189 -14.65 -17.63 -8.97
C ARG A 189 -13.44 -18.54 -8.75
N GLN A 190 -12.33 -18.01 -8.23
CA GLN A 190 -11.12 -18.79 -7.96
C GLN A 190 -11.18 -19.44 -6.57
N ASP A 191 -10.25 -20.37 -6.31
CA ASP A 191 -10.07 -20.99 -5.00
C ASP A 191 -9.10 -20.18 -4.12
N LEU A 192 -9.51 -19.93 -2.87
CA LEU A 192 -8.72 -19.11 -1.95
C LEU A 192 -7.42 -19.82 -1.52
N ALA A 193 -7.45 -21.13 -1.33
CA ALA A 193 -6.27 -21.87 -0.89
C ALA A 193 -5.22 -21.91 -2.00
N GLU A 194 -5.64 -22.16 -3.25
CA GLU A 194 -4.76 -22.11 -4.42
C GLU A 194 -4.17 -20.71 -4.62
N ALA A 195 -4.98 -19.65 -4.50
CA ALA A 195 -4.51 -18.27 -4.61
C ALA A 195 -3.49 -17.92 -3.51
N SER A 196 -3.78 -18.30 -2.26
CA SER A 196 -2.90 -18.07 -1.10
C SER A 196 -1.58 -18.83 -1.21
N GLN A 197 -1.62 -20.08 -1.65
CA GLN A 197 -0.43 -20.89 -1.89
C GLN A 197 0.41 -20.28 -3.03
N GLY A 198 -0.23 -19.92 -4.13
CA GLY A 198 0.43 -19.25 -5.26
C GLY A 198 1.12 -17.95 -4.83
N PHE A 199 0.46 -17.15 -4.01
CA PHE A 199 1.06 -15.95 -3.42
C PHE A 199 2.29 -16.27 -2.57
N ALA A 200 2.19 -17.21 -1.62
CA ALA A 200 3.29 -17.58 -0.75
C ALA A 200 4.51 -18.12 -1.52
N GLU A 201 4.27 -18.96 -2.54
CA GLU A 201 5.34 -19.50 -3.38
C GLU A 201 5.99 -18.45 -4.28
N GLY A 202 5.18 -17.58 -4.89
CA GLY A 202 5.64 -16.46 -5.70
C GLY A 202 6.52 -15.51 -4.88
N ARG A 203 6.02 -15.10 -3.71
CA ARG A 203 6.74 -14.22 -2.79
C ARG A 203 8.06 -14.82 -2.34
N ARG A 204 8.07 -16.10 -1.95
CA ARG A 204 9.30 -16.81 -1.54
C ARG A 204 10.36 -16.79 -2.65
N LYS A 205 9.97 -17.10 -3.89
CA LYS A 205 10.88 -17.08 -5.05
C LYS A 205 11.40 -15.66 -5.32
N MET A 206 10.52 -14.66 -5.24
CA MET A 206 10.87 -13.26 -5.43
C MET A 206 11.88 -12.78 -4.38
N CYS A 207 11.61 -12.96 -3.09
CA CYS A 207 12.53 -12.61 -2.01
C CYS A 207 13.89 -13.32 -2.16
N ALA A 208 13.90 -14.61 -2.52
CA ALA A 208 15.14 -15.35 -2.76
C ALA A 208 15.93 -14.81 -3.97
N SER A 209 15.26 -14.27 -4.99
CA SER A 209 15.94 -13.60 -6.11
C SER A 209 16.47 -12.22 -5.72
N LEU A 210 15.75 -11.47 -4.88
CA LEU A 210 16.14 -10.13 -4.44
C LEU A 210 17.39 -10.16 -3.55
N ARG A 211 17.50 -11.13 -2.64
CA ARG A 211 18.69 -11.31 -1.78
C ARG A 211 19.99 -11.60 -2.53
N LYS A 212 19.91 -11.96 -3.82
CA LYS A 212 21.08 -12.24 -4.65
C LYS A 212 21.57 -11.02 -5.44
N LEU A 213 20.89 -9.88 -5.32
CA LEU A 213 21.24 -8.68 -6.07
C LEU A 213 22.47 -8.01 -5.46
N ALA A 214 23.42 -7.65 -6.31
CA ALA A 214 24.55 -6.81 -5.93
C ALA A 214 24.10 -5.34 -5.83
N PRO A 215 24.78 -4.49 -5.01
CA PRO A 215 24.43 -3.08 -4.84
C PRO A 215 24.31 -2.31 -6.16
N GLU A 216 25.15 -2.59 -7.15
CA GLU A 216 25.14 -1.93 -8.45
C GLU A 216 23.88 -2.27 -9.26
N GLN A 217 23.31 -3.46 -9.03
CA GLN A 217 22.07 -3.88 -9.67
C GLN A 217 20.85 -3.15 -9.09
N LEU A 218 20.91 -2.75 -7.82
CA LEU A 218 19.86 -1.99 -7.16
C LEU A 218 19.69 -0.60 -7.78
N ALA A 219 20.81 0.01 -8.21
CA ALA A 219 20.83 1.32 -8.87
C ALA A 219 20.35 1.29 -10.34
N ARG A 220 20.14 0.11 -10.94
CA ARG A 220 19.59 0.01 -12.31
C ARG A 220 18.18 0.58 -12.33
N CYS A 221 17.83 1.23 -13.44
CA CYS A 221 16.58 1.98 -13.54
C CYS A 221 15.68 1.47 -14.67
N GLY A 222 14.37 1.63 -14.48
CA GLY A 222 13.35 1.64 -15.54
C GLY A 222 12.59 2.96 -15.56
N VAL A 223 11.73 3.15 -16.57
CA VAL A 223 10.88 4.35 -16.70
C VAL A 223 9.42 3.95 -16.50
N ARG A 224 8.86 4.36 -15.37
CA ARG A 224 7.45 4.16 -14.99
C ARG A 224 6.55 5.11 -15.80
N ASP A 225 5.62 4.53 -16.56
CA ASP A 225 4.59 5.23 -17.34
C ASP A 225 5.12 6.37 -18.22
N GLY A 226 6.37 6.26 -18.70
CA GLY A 226 7.02 7.28 -19.52
C GLY A 226 7.43 8.56 -18.78
N VAL A 227 7.17 8.67 -17.48
CA VAL A 227 7.34 9.92 -16.71
C VAL A 227 8.42 9.80 -15.65
N ARG A 228 8.38 8.75 -14.83
CA ARG A 228 9.23 8.66 -13.62
C ARG A 228 10.31 7.59 -13.80
N ARG A 229 11.58 8.00 -13.71
CA ARG A 229 12.69 7.06 -13.57
C ARG A 229 12.66 6.46 -12.17
N MET A 230 12.68 5.13 -12.07
CA MET A 230 12.70 4.41 -10.79
C MET A 230 13.83 3.38 -10.78
N THR A 231 14.60 3.35 -9.69
CA THR A 231 15.61 2.32 -9.45
C THR A 231 14.95 0.98 -9.11
N LEU A 232 15.69 -0.12 -9.21
CA LEU A 232 15.20 -1.44 -8.80
C LEU A 232 14.85 -1.43 -7.31
N GLU A 233 15.67 -0.80 -6.48
CA GLU A 233 15.38 -0.64 -5.05
C GLU A 233 14.06 0.11 -4.81
N GLU A 234 13.83 1.22 -5.51
CA GLU A 234 12.56 1.97 -5.40
C GLU A 234 11.36 1.13 -5.80
N LEU A 235 11.49 0.27 -6.83
CA LEU A 235 10.42 -0.65 -7.24
C LEU A 235 10.14 -1.73 -6.17
N VAL A 236 11.16 -2.20 -5.47
CA VAL A 236 10.99 -3.18 -4.37
C VAL A 236 10.32 -2.53 -3.17
N ARG A 237 10.69 -1.28 -2.85
CA ARG A 237 10.04 -0.49 -1.79
C ARG A 237 8.59 -0.15 -2.16
N GLU A 238 8.30 0.14 -3.43
CA GLU A 238 6.94 0.33 -3.94
C GLU A 238 6.06 -0.92 -3.68
N LEU A 239 6.60 -2.12 -3.89
CA LEU A 239 5.90 -3.37 -3.56
C LEU A 239 5.64 -3.50 -2.04
N LEU A 240 6.58 -3.08 -1.18
CA LEU A 240 6.36 -3.11 0.27
C LEU A 240 5.25 -2.14 0.69
N ASP A 241 5.19 -0.96 0.08
CA ASP A 241 4.13 0.02 0.36
C ASP A 241 2.75 -0.45 -0.13
N HIS A 242 2.74 -1.20 -1.23
CA HIS A 242 1.57 -1.92 -1.72
C HIS A 242 1.07 -2.98 -0.71
N ASP A 243 1.97 -3.83 -0.19
CA ASP A 243 1.64 -4.80 0.87
C ASP A 243 1.07 -4.12 2.12
N ARG A 244 1.69 -3.00 2.55
CA ARG A 244 1.25 -2.23 3.72
C ARG A 244 -0.16 -1.67 3.54
N THR A 245 -0.50 -1.25 2.33
CA THR A 245 -1.84 -0.78 2.00
C THR A 245 -2.85 -1.93 2.10
N HIS A 246 -2.54 -3.09 1.52
CA HIS A 246 -3.41 -4.26 1.63
C HIS A 246 -3.52 -4.82 3.04
N ALA A 247 -2.45 -4.74 3.84
CA ALA A 247 -2.50 -5.08 5.25
C ALA A 247 -3.55 -4.27 6.02
N LEU A 248 -3.66 -2.96 5.76
CA LEU A 248 -4.68 -2.10 6.35
C LEU A 248 -6.08 -2.47 5.85
N GLU A 249 -6.25 -2.67 4.53
CA GLU A 249 -7.54 -3.09 3.95
C GLU A 249 -8.00 -4.45 4.50
N LEU A 250 -7.07 -5.37 4.77
CA LEU A 250 -7.34 -6.68 5.35
C LEU A 250 -7.74 -6.61 6.83
N GLU A 251 -7.11 -5.72 7.61
CA GLU A 251 -7.53 -5.46 9.00
C GLU A 251 -8.97 -4.91 9.05
N GLU A 252 -9.31 -3.98 8.16
CA GLU A 252 -10.66 -3.43 8.03
C GLU A 252 -11.66 -4.50 7.61
N LEU A 253 -11.31 -5.28 6.59
CA LEU A 253 -12.13 -6.39 6.15
C LEU A 253 -12.38 -7.39 7.29
N GLU A 254 -11.36 -7.71 8.09
CA GLU A 254 -11.53 -8.57 9.27
C GLU A 254 -12.53 -7.98 10.26
N SER A 255 -12.49 -6.67 10.53
CA SER A 255 -13.44 -6.04 11.45
C SER A 255 -14.88 -6.03 10.95
N GLU A 256 -15.10 -5.88 9.64
CA GLU A 256 -16.44 -5.84 9.02
C GLU A 256 -17.04 -7.23 8.76
N LEU A 257 -16.22 -8.29 8.82
CA LEU A 257 -16.67 -9.67 8.65
C LEU A 257 -16.99 -10.38 9.98
N LYS A 258 -16.59 -9.81 11.12
CA LYS A 258 -16.95 -10.27 12.47
C LYS A 258 -18.41 -9.93 12.78
#